data_AF-A0AAU5JSW6-F1
#
_entry.id   AF-A0AAU5JSW6-F1
#
_cell.length_a   1.000
_cell.length_b   1.000
_cell.length_c   1.000
_cell.angle_alpha   90.00
_cell.angle_beta   90.00
_cell.angle_gamma   90.00
#
_symmetry.space_group_name_H-M   'P 1'
#
loop_
_entity.id
_entity.type
_entity.pdbx_description
1 polymer ?
#
loop_
_entity_poly.entity_id
_entity_poly.type
_entity_poly.pdbx_seq_one_letter_code
_entity_poly.pdbx_strand_id
1 'polypeptide(L)'
;MNRRRHTTAAITVICALAVLASPALTLQAAAAPLPPPPPKKNLEEVRKEIDGLYRQAAVATDAYNLAEEKTKEQSAEIVRLARMIVEGREKVEDLKAKAGAAARAQYRNGGLPEGAQLVLTDDPQLFLDTAGRLKAGAKATTDLLGEMTRTQAELGLYAKDAGANWTKLEAHRVKQAQAKKEINDKIAAAKKLESALAAEERERLRRLEEQAQYRAQTTWLDTGILGDLKTGATAQGKTAVQFATAQIGKPYVWGAEGPDSFDCSGLTQLAWAKAGLPIPRTSQEQWRLLPRVDIKDMRPGDLIVYFKDASHIGMYIGKGAIVHAPRPGRNVTLAGAGSMEILGVVRPG
;
A
#
# COMPACT_ATOMS: atom_id res chain seq x y z
N MET A 1 39.72 -38.88 -49.38
CA MET A 1 40.77 -38.05 -50.03
C MET A 1 41.38 -37.16 -48.95
N ASN A 2 42.56 -37.55 -48.44
CA ASN A 2 43.86 -36.87 -48.66
C ASN A 2 43.94 -35.48 -47.97
N ARG A 3 44.94 -35.14 -47.14
CA ARG A 3 46.23 -35.77 -46.88
C ARG A 3 46.88 -35.12 -45.64
N ARG A 4 47.63 -35.96 -44.92
CA ARG A 4 48.65 -35.69 -43.89
C ARG A 4 49.74 -34.70 -44.33
N ARG A 5 50.44 -34.13 -43.34
CA ARG A 5 51.92 -34.03 -43.15
C ARG A 5 52.17 -33.23 -41.85
N HIS A 6 52.49 -33.81 -40.68
CA HIS A 6 53.79 -34.31 -40.18
C HIS A 6 54.99 -33.43 -40.57
N THR A 7 55.74 -32.92 -39.56
CA THR A 7 57.15 -33.32 -39.28
C THR A 7 57.76 -32.63 -38.03
N THR A 8 58.28 -33.47 -37.10
CA THR A 8 59.54 -33.42 -36.30
C THR A 8 59.98 -32.13 -35.58
N ALA A 9 60.19 -32.09 -34.26
CA ALA A 9 61.14 -32.79 -33.37
C ALA A 9 62.53 -32.12 -33.28
N ALA A 10 62.93 -31.70 -32.08
CA ALA A 10 64.32 -31.56 -31.66
C ALA A 10 64.43 -31.78 -30.14
N ILE A 11 65.14 -32.83 -29.77
CA ILE A 11 65.55 -33.22 -28.42
C ILE A 11 66.94 -32.64 -28.21
N THR A 12 67.19 -32.00 -27.07
CA THR A 12 68.54 -31.80 -26.53
C THR A 12 68.57 -32.15 -25.06
N VAL A 13 69.28 -33.25 -24.78
CA VAL A 13 69.70 -33.73 -23.47
C VAL A 13 71.05 -33.08 -23.16
N ILE A 14 71.20 -32.47 -21.98
CA ILE A 14 72.50 -32.18 -21.38
C ILE A 14 72.47 -32.68 -19.93
N CYS A 15 73.44 -33.54 -19.61
CA CYS A 15 73.65 -34.18 -18.32
C CYS A 15 74.45 -33.31 -17.34
N ALA A 16 74.10 -33.48 -16.06
CA ALA A 16 74.96 -33.59 -14.86
C ALA A 16 75.87 -32.43 -14.42
N LEU A 17 75.70 -31.98 -13.16
CA LEU A 17 76.60 -32.30 -12.04
C LEU A 17 76.09 -31.68 -10.72
N ALA A 18 76.33 -32.40 -9.61
CA ALA A 18 75.82 -32.17 -8.27
C ALA A 18 76.72 -31.26 -7.42
N VAL A 19 76.15 -30.46 -6.50
CA VAL A 19 76.77 -30.07 -5.21
C VAL A 19 75.68 -29.88 -4.15
N LEU A 20 75.91 -30.48 -2.98
CA LEU A 20 75.12 -30.43 -1.75
C LEU A 20 75.20 -29.05 -1.06
N ALA A 21 74.06 -28.50 -0.63
CA ALA A 21 74.00 -27.47 0.40
C ALA A 21 72.70 -27.60 1.21
N SER A 22 72.84 -27.72 2.53
CA SER A 22 71.80 -27.94 3.54
C SER A 22 70.72 -26.85 3.58
N PRO A 23 69.47 -27.16 3.99
CA PRO A 23 68.46 -26.13 4.24
C PRO A 23 68.71 -25.48 5.61
N ALA A 24 69.07 -24.19 5.61
CA ALA A 24 68.97 -23.37 6.81
C ALA A 24 67.48 -23.10 7.09
N LEU A 25 66.95 -23.66 8.18
CA LEU A 25 65.68 -23.23 8.75
C LEU A 25 65.82 -21.77 9.19
N THR A 26 65.21 -20.85 8.46
CA THR A 26 64.90 -19.53 8.98
C THR A 26 63.66 -19.65 9.89
N LEU A 27 63.86 -19.58 11.21
CA LEU A 27 62.76 -19.26 12.13
C LEU A 27 62.32 -17.82 11.83
N GLN A 28 61.34 -17.67 10.94
CA GLN A 28 60.58 -16.43 10.85
C GLN A 28 59.69 -16.38 12.09
N ALA A 29 60.09 -15.56 13.07
CA ALA A 29 59.22 -15.22 14.19
C ALA A 29 57.92 -14.65 13.62
N ALA A 30 56.83 -15.40 13.78
CA ALA A 30 55.49 -14.90 13.45
C ALA A 30 55.23 -13.68 14.35
N ALA A 31 55.23 -12.49 13.74
CA ALA A 31 54.78 -11.29 14.41
C ALA A 31 53.35 -11.54 14.91
N ALA A 32 53.13 -11.31 16.20
CA ALA A 32 51.81 -11.38 16.81
C ALA A 32 50.84 -10.48 16.01
N PRO A 33 49.58 -10.90 15.80
CA PRO A 33 48.60 -10.07 15.11
C PRO A 33 48.45 -8.75 15.88
N LEU A 34 48.62 -7.64 15.16
CA LEU A 34 48.40 -6.30 15.69
C LEU A 34 46.99 -6.21 16.29
N PRO A 35 46.81 -5.52 17.43
CA PRO A 35 45.48 -5.26 17.96
C PRO A 35 44.64 -4.52 16.91
N PRO A 36 43.35 -4.83 16.75
CA PRO A 36 42.50 -4.14 15.80
C PRO A 36 42.49 -2.64 16.10
N PRO A 37 42.46 -1.78 15.07
CA PRO A 37 42.46 -0.33 15.27
C PRO A 37 41.25 0.11 16.12
N PRO A 38 41.38 1.14 16.97
CA PRO A 38 40.27 1.69 17.77
C PRO A 38 39.14 2.21 16.86
N PRO A 39 37.87 2.20 17.32
CA PRO A 39 36.73 2.04 16.43
C PRO A 39 36.35 3.30 15.66
N LYS A 40 36.28 3.17 14.32
CA LYS A 40 35.14 3.71 13.54
C LYS A 40 33.86 3.22 14.24
N LYS A 41 32.84 4.08 14.48
CA LYS A 41 31.55 3.80 15.19
C LYS A 41 31.34 2.34 15.63
N ASN A 42 31.06 2.09 16.91
CA ASN A 42 30.89 0.71 17.38
C ASN A 42 29.74 0.00 16.61
N LEU A 43 29.86 -1.32 16.42
CA LEU A 43 28.93 -2.07 15.56
C LEU A 43 27.47 -1.99 16.03
N GLU A 44 27.26 -1.83 17.33
CA GLU A 44 25.94 -1.68 17.94
C GLU A 44 25.28 -0.31 17.60
N GLU A 45 26.07 0.76 17.55
CA GLU A 45 25.62 2.07 17.05
C GLU A 45 25.24 2.00 15.57
N VAL A 46 26.08 1.34 14.76
CA VAL A 46 25.79 1.13 13.33
C VAL A 46 24.50 0.34 13.15
N ARG A 47 24.28 -0.73 13.93
CA ARG A 47 23.04 -1.49 13.94
C ARG A 47 21.83 -0.60 14.25
N LYS A 48 21.89 0.18 15.33
CA LYS A 48 20.80 1.08 15.74
C LYS A 48 20.51 2.15 14.68
N GLU A 49 21.54 2.66 14.02
CA GLU A 49 21.41 3.63 12.92
C GLU A 49 20.71 3.01 11.71
N ILE A 50 21.12 1.81 11.29
CA ILE A 50 20.45 1.05 10.22
C ILE A 50 18.98 0.77 10.57
N ASP A 51 18.71 0.30 11.79
CA ASP A 51 17.35 0.05 12.26
C ASP A 51 16.50 1.34 12.27
N GLY A 52 17.10 2.47 12.67
CA GLY A 52 16.46 3.78 12.61
C GLY A 52 16.14 4.24 11.19
N LEU A 53 17.05 4.03 10.24
CA LEU A 53 16.83 4.38 8.83
C LEU A 53 15.71 3.53 8.21
N TYR A 54 15.68 2.22 8.48
CA TYR A 54 14.59 1.37 7.99
C TYR A 54 13.24 1.71 8.65
N ARG A 55 13.21 2.08 9.95
CA ARG A 55 11.96 2.58 10.57
C ARG A 55 11.47 3.88 9.93
N GLN A 56 12.37 4.83 9.68
CA GLN A 56 12.01 6.06 8.96
C GLN A 56 11.50 5.77 7.54
N ALA A 57 12.10 4.80 6.85
CA ALA A 57 11.60 4.33 5.55
C ALA A 57 10.20 3.71 5.67
N ALA A 58 9.92 2.95 6.74
CA ALA A 58 8.61 2.35 6.98
C ALA A 58 7.53 3.41 7.27
N VAL A 59 7.83 4.44 8.07
CA VAL A 59 6.93 5.59 8.29
C VAL A 59 6.62 6.30 6.96
N ALA A 60 7.65 6.55 6.13
CA ALA A 60 7.47 7.15 4.82
C ALA A 60 6.68 6.23 3.87
N THR A 61 6.83 4.90 3.99
CA THR A 61 6.05 3.90 3.24
C THR A 61 4.57 3.99 3.59
N ASP A 62 4.22 4.08 4.88
CA ASP A 62 2.83 4.28 5.31
C ASP A 62 2.25 5.60 4.76
N ALA A 63 3.03 6.69 4.79
CA ALA A 63 2.60 7.97 4.20
C ALA A 63 2.38 7.88 2.68
N TYR A 64 3.25 7.18 1.96
CA TYR A 64 3.11 6.91 0.52
C TYR A 64 1.83 6.10 0.23
N ASN A 65 1.64 4.98 0.94
CA ASN A 65 0.52 4.07 0.76
C ASN A 65 -0.82 4.76 1.06
N LEU A 66 -0.89 5.57 2.14
CA LEU A 66 -2.07 6.37 2.46
C LEU A 66 -2.39 7.38 1.35
N ALA A 67 -1.37 8.09 0.84
CA ALA A 67 -1.58 9.04 -0.25
C ALA A 67 -2.02 8.34 -1.55
N GLU A 68 -1.53 7.13 -1.82
CA GLU A 68 -1.92 6.32 -2.95
C GLU A 68 -3.40 5.90 -2.86
N GLU A 69 -3.85 5.38 -1.71
CA GLU A 69 -5.26 5.02 -1.48
C GLU A 69 -6.18 6.21 -1.67
N LYS A 70 -5.81 7.38 -1.12
CA LYS A 70 -6.59 8.60 -1.30
C LYS A 70 -6.66 9.03 -2.77
N THR A 71 -5.53 8.96 -3.48
CA THR A 71 -5.47 9.25 -4.92
C THR A 71 -6.41 8.34 -5.73
N LYS A 72 -6.45 7.04 -5.41
CA LYS A 72 -7.38 6.08 -6.04
C LYS A 72 -8.84 6.45 -5.78
N GLU A 73 -9.20 6.76 -4.52
CA GLU A 73 -10.54 7.20 -4.13
C GLU A 73 -10.98 8.46 -4.92
N GLN A 74 -10.13 9.49 -4.95
CA GLN A 74 -10.46 10.75 -5.62
C GLN A 74 -10.52 10.59 -7.15
N SER A 75 -9.66 9.75 -7.72
CA SER A 75 -9.70 9.45 -9.15
C SER A 75 -11.02 8.77 -9.54
N ALA A 76 -11.47 7.79 -8.75
CA ALA A 76 -12.75 7.11 -8.97
C ALA A 76 -13.93 8.09 -8.87
N GLU A 77 -13.91 9.00 -7.89
CA GLU A 77 -14.97 9.99 -7.72
C GLU A 77 -15.00 11.01 -8.88
N ILE A 78 -13.84 11.46 -9.36
CA ILE A 78 -13.77 12.34 -10.54
C ILE A 78 -14.35 11.64 -11.78
N VAL A 79 -14.05 10.35 -11.99
CA VAL A 79 -14.61 9.57 -13.10
C VAL A 79 -16.13 9.43 -12.96
N ARG A 80 -16.63 9.20 -11.73
CA ARG A 80 -18.07 9.15 -11.45
C ARG A 80 -18.75 10.48 -11.77
N LEU A 81 -18.20 11.60 -11.28
CA LEU A 81 -18.73 12.94 -11.53
C LEU A 81 -18.69 13.31 -13.01
N ALA A 82 -17.62 12.96 -13.72
CA ALA A 82 -17.51 13.17 -15.16
C ALA A 82 -18.63 12.45 -15.92
N ARG A 83 -18.98 11.22 -15.52
CA ARG A 83 -20.11 10.48 -16.09
C ARG A 83 -21.45 11.19 -15.84
N MET A 84 -21.71 11.60 -14.59
CA MET A 84 -22.92 12.34 -14.24
C MET A 84 -23.04 13.66 -15.02
N ILE A 85 -21.92 14.34 -15.29
CA ILE A 85 -21.89 15.56 -16.10
C ILE A 85 -22.26 15.26 -17.55
N VAL A 86 -21.75 14.18 -18.14
CA VAL A 86 -22.09 13.78 -19.51
C VAL A 86 -23.58 13.43 -19.62
N GLU A 87 -24.07 12.56 -18.74
CA GLU A 87 -25.49 12.16 -18.69
C GLU A 87 -26.42 13.36 -18.47
N GLY A 88 -26.07 14.26 -17.55
CA GLY A 88 -26.85 15.47 -17.30
C GLY A 88 -26.84 16.44 -18.50
N ARG A 89 -25.74 16.55 -19.24
CA ARG A 89 -25.68 17.36 -20.47
C ARG A 89 -26.58 16.79 -21.57
N GLU A 90 -26.56 15.48 -21.78
CA GLU A 90 -27.46 14.81 -22.72
C GLU A 90 -28.92 15.06 -22.35
N LYS A 91 -29.25 14.97 -21.05
CA LYS A 91 -30.59 15.27 -20.54
C LYS A 91 -31.00 16.73 -20.78
N VAL A 92 -30.10 17.69 -20.57
CA VAL A 92 -30.38 19.11 -20.85
C VAL A 92 -30.66 19.31 -22.34
N GLU A 93 -29.91 18.68 -23.24
CA GLU A 93 -30.14 18.78 -24.69
C GLU A 93 -31.48 18.15 -25.10
N ASP A 94 -31.87 17.00 -24.52
CA ASP A 94 -33.19 16.40 -24.74
C ASP A 94 -34.33 17.31 -24.23
N LEU A 95 -34.22 17.84 -23.02
CA LEU A 95 -35.20 18.77 -22.46
C LEU A 95 -35.31 20.04 -23.32
N LYS A 96 -34.19 20.58 -23.79
CA LYS A 96 -34.15 21.72 -24.71
C LYS A 96 -34.83 21.42 -26.03
N ALA A 97 -34.63 20.22 -26.59
CA ALA A 97 -35.30 19.78 -27.80
C ALA A 97 -36.82 19.69 -27.62
N LYS A 98 -37.29 19.13 -26.49
CA LYS A 98 -38.71 19.04 -26.12
C LYS A 98 -39.32 20.43 -25.89
N ALA A 99 -38.64 21.32 -25.17
CA ALA A 99 -39.05 22.71 -24.99
C ALA A 99 -39.23 23.43 -26.34
N GLY A 100 -38.26 23.27 -27.24
CA GLY A 100 -38.30 23.84 -28.58
C GLY A 100 -39.45 23.28 -29.43
N ALA A 101 -39.77 21.99 -29.29
CA ALA A 101 -40.92 21.39 -29.96
C ALA A 101 -42.26 21.96 -29.46
N ALA A 102 -42.41 22.11 -28.14
CA ALA A 102 -43.58 22.73 -27.53
C ALA A 102 -43.75 24.19 -27.98
N ALA A 103 -42.68 24.98 -27.97
CA ALA A 103 -42.69 26.37 -28.45
C ALA A 103 -43.08 26.48 -29.94
N ARG A 104 -42.57 25.59 -30.80
CA ARG A 104 -42.96 25.54 -32.22
C ARG A 104 -44.41 25.13 -32.43
N ALA A 105 -44.97 24.28 -31.56
CA ALA A 105 -46.39 23.90 -31.63
C ALA A 105 -47.29 25.08 -31.27
N GLN A 106 -46.96 25.81 -30.19
CA GLN A 106 -47.66 27.05 -29.81
C GLN A 106 -47.59 28.11 -30.91
N TYR A 107 -46.42 28.31 -31.54
CA TYR A 107 -46.27 29.26 -32.65
C TYR A 107 -47.11 28.88 -33.88
N ARG A 108 -47.14 27.59 -34.25
CA ARG A 108 -47.92 27.08 -35.40
C ARG A 108 -49.42 27.24 -35.23
N ASN A 109 -49.91 27.27 -34.01
CA ASN A 109 -51.32 27.57 -33.72
C ASN A 109 -51.64 29.08 -33.89
N GLY A 110 -50.76 29.85 -34.53
CA GLY A 110 -51.04 31.19 -35.05
C GLY A 110 -50.82 32.33 -34.07
N GLY A 111 -50.20 32.09 -32.90
CA GLY A 111 -49.92 33.12 -31.91
C GLY A 111 -51.17 33.76 -31.25
N LEU A 112 -52.36 33.31 -31.62
CA LEU A 112 -53.59 33.63 -30.91
C LEU A 112 -53.44 33.15 -29.46
N PRO A 113 -53.69 34.00 -28.45
CA PRO A 113 -53.72 33.58 -27.07
C PRO A 113 -54.61 32.35 -26.93
N GLU A 114 -54.21 31.36 -26.13
CA GLU A 114 -54.96 30.10 -25.99
C GLU A 114 -56.44 30.34 -25.61
N GLY A 115 -56.72 31.43 -24.87
CA GLY A 115 -58.08 31.90 -24.57
C GLY A 115 -58.85 32.47 -25.78
N ALA A 116 -58.18 32.99 -26.81
CA ALA A 116 -58.82 33.47 -28.03
C ALA A 116 -59.30 32.32 -28.93
N GLN A 117 -58.53 31.22 -29.03
CA GLN A 117 -58.98 30.01 -29.74
C GLN A 117 -60.17 29.35 -29.03
N LEU A 118 -60.17 29.42 -27.71
CA LEU A 118 -61.20 28.88 -26.83
C LEU A 118 -62.53 29.66 -26.91
N VAL A 119 -62.50 30.97 -27.18
CA VAL A 119 -63.70 31.81 -27.38
C VAL A 119 -64.31 31.63 -28.78
N LEU A 120 -63.52 31.15 -29.75
CA LEU A 120 -63.95 30.95 -31.13
C LEU A 120 -64.57 29.56 -31.38
N THR A 121 -64.78 28.74 -30.34
CA THR A 121 -65.37 27.40 -30.46
C THR A 121 -66.85 27.41 -30.07
N ASP A 122 -67.72 26.95 -30.97
CA ASP A 122 -69.18 26.96 -30.77
C ASP A 122 -69.72 25.73 -29.98
N ASP A 123 -68.84 24.82 -29.53
CA ASP A 123 -69.19 23.57 -28.83
C ASP A 123 -68.70 23.58 -27.35
N PRO A 124 -69.62 23.61 -26.35
CA PRO A 124 -69.27 23.61 -24.93
C PRO A 124 -68.51 22.37 -24.43
N GLN A 125 -68.72 21.19 -25.01
CA GLN A 125 -67.98 19.97 -24.63
C GLN A 125 -66.55 20.02 -25.16
N LEU A 126 -66.40 20.43 -26.44
CA LEU A 126 -65.10 20.63 -27.07
C LEU A 126 -64.28 21.70 -26.34
N PHE A 127 -64.93 22.76 -25.86
CA PHE A 127 -64.31 23.79 -25.03
C PHE A 127 -63.68 23.20 -23.76
N LEU A 128 -64.41 22.40 -22.99
CA LEU A 128 -63.94 21.84 -21.71
C LEU A 128 -62.77 20.86 -21.92
N ASP A 129 -62.87 20.01 -22.94
CA ASP A 129 -61.81 19.08 -23.32
C ASP A 129 -60.54 19.82 -23.76
N THR A 130 -60.70 20.89 -24.55
CA THR A 130 -59.58 21.71 -25.03
C THR A 130 -58.92 22.46 -23.87
N ALA A 131 -59.70 23.05 -22.98
CA ALA A 131 -59.20 23.73 -21.78
C ALA A 131 -58.40 22.78 -20.86
N GLY A 132 -58.86 21.55 -20.66
CA GLY A 132 -58.15 20.52 -19.90
C GLY A 132 -56.79 20.15 -20.51
N ARG A 133 -56.74 19.94 -21.83
CA ARG A 133 -55.50 19.61 -22.57
C ARG A 133 -54.52 20.78 -22.57
N LEU A 134 -55.00 22.01 -22.71
CA LEU A 134 -54.16 23.22 -22.64
C LEU A 134 -53.52 23.38 -21.27
N LYS A 135 -54.31 23.25 -20.19
CA LYS A 135 -53.79 23.28 -18.82
C LYS A 135 -52.75 22.19 -18.59
N ALA A 136 -52.99 20.98 -19.09
CA ALA A 136 -52.02 19.89 -19.01
C ALA A 136 -50.74 20.18 -19.80
N GLY A 137 -50.83 20.77 -20.99
CA GLY A 137 -49.69 21.16 -21.81
C GLY A 137 -48.87 22.31 -21.21
N ALA A 138 -49.53 23.34 -20.68
CA ALA A 138 -48.88 24.43 -19.96
C ALA A 138 -48.12 23.89 -18.73
N LYS A 139 -48.78 23.03 -17.93
CA LYS A 139 -48.13 22.35 -16.80
C LYS A 139 -46.93 21.52 -17.26
N ALA A 140 -47.05 20.71 -18.31
CA ALA A 140 -45.95 19.89 -18.81
C ALA A 140 -44.75 20.75 -19.26
N THR A 141 -45.01 21.93 -19.86
CA THR A 141 -43.96 22.87 -20.26
C THR A 141 -43.28 23.50 -19.05
N THR A 142 -44.05 23.91 -18.04
CA THR A 142 -43.51 24.42 -16.76
C THR A 142 -42.68 23.36 -16.06
N ASP A 143 -43.17 22.12 -15.97
CA ASP A 143 -42.46 21.01 -15.34
C ASP A 143 -41.15 20.70 -16.08
N LEU A 144 -41.17 20.72 -17.42
CA LEU A 144 -39.99 20.53 -18.27
C LEU A 144 -38.94 21.63 -18.05
N LEU A 145 -39.34 22.91 -18.04
CA LEU A 145 -38.42 24.02 -17.78
C LEU A 145 -37.85 23.93 -16.35
N GLY A 146 -38.68 23.57 -15.38
CA GLY A 146 -38.24 23.33 -14.01
C GLY A 146 -37.27 22.16 -13.89
N GLU A 147 -37.43 21.09 -14.65
CA GLU A 147 -36.47 19.98 -14.73
C GLU A 147 -35.17 20.40 -15.40
N MET A 148 -35.23 21.19 -16.48
CA MET A 148 -34.05 21.70 -17.16
C MET A 148 -33.22 22.60 -16.24
N THR A 149 -33.84 23.55 -15.53
CA THR A 149 -33.14 24.43 -14.58
C THR A 149 -32.50 23.64 -13.44
N ARG A 150 -33.20 22.65 -12.88
CA ARG A 150 -32.65 21.77 -11.84
C ARG A 150 -31.44 20.99 -12.35
N THR A 151 -31.55 20.37 -13.53
CA THR A 151 -30.45 19.61 -14.13
C THR A 151 -29.24 20.52 -14.40
N GLN A 152 -29.45 21.74 -14.90
CA GLN A 152 -28.37 22.72 -15.09
C GLN A 152 -27.68 23.12 -13.78
N ALA A 153 -28.45 23.30 -12.69
CA ALA A 153 -27.88 23.58 -11.37
C ALA A 153 -27.07 22.40 -10.84
N GLU A 154 -27.57 21.17 -10.98
CA GLU A 154 -26.86 19.93 -10.62
C GLU A 154 -25.53 19.79 -11.37
N LEU A 155 -25.52 20.06 -12.68
CA LEU A 155 -24.29 20.05 -13.48
C LEU A 155 -23.24 21.04 -12.95
N GLY A 156 -23.67 22.22 -12.49
CA GLY A 156 -22.79 23.20 -11.86
C GLY A 156 -22.17 22.69 -10.56
N LEU A 157 -22.96 21.97 -9.74
CA LEU A 157 -22.48 21.32 -8.52
C LEU A 157 -21.49 20.21 -8.83
N TYR A 158 -21.79 19.32 -9.78
CA TYR A 158 -20.87 18.24 -10.16
C TYR A 158 -19.55 18.77 -10.70
N ALA A 159 -19.57 19.84 -11.50
CA ALA A 159 -18.35 20.48 -11.99
C ALA A 159 -17.50 21.06 -10.85
N LYS A 160 -18.15 21.70 -9.87
CA LYS A 160 -17.48 22.23 -8.67
C LYS A 160 -16.86 21.11 -7.84
N ASP A 161 -17.60 20.04 -7.61
CA ASP A 161 -17.13 18.88 -6.84
C ASP A 161 -15.99 18.15 -7.55
N ALA A 162 -16.04 18.05 -8.88
CA ALA A 162 -14.95 17.48 -9.68
C ALA A 162 -13.68 18.32 -9.55
N GLY A 163 -13.80 19.65 -9.61
CA GLY A 163 -12.68 20.57 -9.38
C GLY A 163 -12.07 20.43 -7.98
N ALA A 164 -12.91 20.33 -6.95
CA ALA A 164 -12.44 20.13 -5.57
C ALA A 164 -11.72 18.79 -5.38
N ASN A 165 -12.26 17.70 -5.96
CA ASN A 165 -11.60 16.39 -5.93
C ASN A 165 -10.29 16.38 -6.73
N TRP A 166 -10.22 17.10 -7.85
CA TRP A 166 -8.98 17.27 -8.61
C TRP A 166 -7.89 17.95 -7.78
N THR A 167 -8.21 19.04 -7.08
CA THR A 167 -7.25 19.71 -6.18
C THR A 167 -6.75 18.79 -5.06
N LYS A 168 -7.64 17.98 -4.47
CA LYS A 168 -7.25 16.99 -3.45
C LYS A 168 -6.32 15.94 -4.05
N LEU A 169 -6.68 15.39 -5.21
CA LEU A 169 -5.88 14.38 -5.93
C LEU A 169 -4.47 14.89 -6.19
N GLU A 170 -4.31 16.11 -6.68
CA GLU A 170 -2.99 16.68 -6.94
C GLU A 170 -2.17 16.87 -5.66
N ALA A 171 -2.80 17.35 -4.58
CA ALA A 171 -2.14 17.45 -3.29
C ALA A 171 -1.67 16.08 -2.75
N HIS A 172 -2.44 15.01 -2.98
CA HIS A 172 -2.03 13.65 -2.62
C HIS A 172 -0.90 13.12 -3.49
N ARG A 173 -0.88 13.42 -4.80
CA ARG A 173 0.23 13.06 -5.69
C ARG A 173 1.55 13.71 -5.28
N VAL A 174 1.51 14.98 -4.85
CA VAL A 174 2.70 15.67 -4.30
C VAL A 174 3.21 14.96 -3.04
N LYS A 175 2.32 14.63 -2.10
CA LYS A 175 2.69 13.87 -0.89
C LYS A 175 3.28 12.50 -1.23
N GLN A 176 2.69 11.79 -2.21
CA GLN A 176 3.18 10.50 -2.67
C GLN A 176 4.59 10.61 -3.25
N ALA A 177 4.87 11.63 -4.07
CA ALA A 177 6.20 11.86 -4.63
C ALA A 177 7.24 12.19 -3.55
N GLN A 178 6.88 13.02 -2.56
CA GLN A 178 7.76 13.35 -1.43
C GLN A 178 8.07 12.11 -0.59
N ALA A 179 7.04 11.35 -0.19
CA ALA A 179 7.21 10.13 0.59
C ALA A 179 8.06 9.09 -0.17
N LYS A 180 7.84 8.92 -1.47
CA LYS A 180 8.67 8.04 -2.32
C LYS A 180 10.14 8.44 -2.33
N LYS A 181 10.42 9.75 -2.40
CA LYS A 181 11.79 10.26 -2.30
C LYS A 181 12.41 9.90 -0.93
N GLU A 182 11.67 10.15 0.15
CA GLU A 182 12.14 9.83 1.50
C GLU A 182 12.41 8.33 1.69
N ILE A 183 11.53 7.45 1.22
CA ILE A 183 11.73 5.99 1.23
C ILE A 183 13.06 5.62 0.57
N ASN A 184 13.27 6.11 -0.67
CA ASN A 184 14.48 5.81 -1.43
C ASN A 184 15.73 6.33 -0.75
N ASP A 185 15.70 7.56 -0.23
CA ASP A 185 16.84 8.19 0.45
C ASP A 185 17.23 7.39 1.72
N LYS A 186 16.24 6.99 2.53
CA LYS A 186 16.49 6.22 3.77
C LYS A 186 16.98 4.80 3.50
N ILE A 187 16.39 4.11 2.52
CA ILE A 187 16.84 2.76 2.12
C ILE A 187 18.25 2.83 1.52
N ALA A 188 18.54 3.84 0.69
CA ALA A 188 19.87 4.02 0.12
C ALA A 188 20.92 4.30 1.20
N ALA A 189 20.59 5.13 2.20
CA ALA A 189 21.46 5.38 3.35
C ALA A 189 21.73 4.11 4.16
N ALA A 190 20.70 3.30 4.45
CA ALA A 190 20.85 2.04 5.17
C ALA A 190 21.74 1.05 4.41
N LYS A 191 21.46 0.85 3.11
CA LYS A 191 22.26 -0.01 2.23
C LYS A 191 23.70 0.47 2.11
N LYS A 192 23.94 1.79 2.10
CA LYS A 192 25.29 2.36 2.08
C LYS A 192 26.06 1.98 3.35
N LEU A 193 25.44 2.10 4.53
CA LEU A 193 26.05 1.67 5.78
C LEU A 193 26.34 0.16 5.78
N GLU A 194 25.39 -0.67 5.34
CA GLU A 194 25.58 -2.12 5.24
C GLU A 194 26.71 -2.47 4.27
N SER A 195 26.80 -1.81 3.11
CA SER A 195 27.81 -2.08 2.08
C SER A 195 29.22 -1.62 2.48
N ALA A 196 29.34 -0.68 3.43
CA ALA A 196 30.62 -0.22 3.94
C ALA A 196 31.26 -1.21 4.94
N LEU A 197 30.48 -2.16 5.46
CA LEU A 197 30.93 -3.17 6.41
C LEU A 197 31.56 -4.38 5.70
N ALA A 198 32.64 -4.92 6.28
CA ALA A 198 33.21 -6.18 5.82
C ALA A 198 32.18 -7.32 5.95
N ALA A 199 32.34 -8.42 5.19
CA ALA A 199 31.41 -9.55 5.26
C ALA A 199 31.27 -10.13 6.69
N GLU A 200 32.37 -10.19 7.43
CA GLU A 200 32.41 -10.63 8.83
C GLU A 200 31.65 -9.68 9.76
N GLU A 201 31.75 -8.36 9.53
CA GLU A 201 31.04 -7.35 10.32
C GLU A 201 29.53 -7.38 10.04
N ARG A 202 29.13 -7.62 8.79
CA ARG A 202 27.71 -7.82 8.43
C ARG A 202 27.10 -9.04 9.12
N GLU A 203 27.86 -10.13 9.21
CA GLU A 203 27.42 -11.33 9.93
C GLU A 203 27.34 -11.08 11.44
N ARG A 204 28.33 -10.38 12.02
CA ARG A 204 28.27 -9.96 13.43
C ARG A 204 27.07 -9.04 13.70
N LEU A 205 26.74 -8.14 12.78
CA LEU A 205 25.58 -7.25 12.89
C LEU A 205 24.27 -8.04 12.91
N ARG A 206 24.14 -9.06 12.05
CA ARG A 206 22.98 -9.98 12.06
C ARG A 206 22.85 -10.70 13.40
N ARG A 207 23.95 -11.22 13.94
CA ARG A 207 23.95 -11.89 15.25
C ARG A 207 23.58 -10.94 16.38
N LEU A 208 24.02 -9.68 16.33
CA LEU A 208 23.62 -8.66 17.31
C LEU A 208 22.13 -8.35 17.23
N GLU A 209 21.56 -8.26 16.02
CA GLU A 209 20.12 -8.10 15.82
C GLU A 209 19.34 -9.29 16.40
N GLU A 210 19.75 -10.53 16.08
CA GLU A 210 19.12 -11.76 16.60
C GLU A 210 19.22 -11.86 18.13
N GLN A 211 20.38 -11.51 18.72
CA GLN A 211 20.55 -11.48 20.18
C GLN A 211 19.69 -10.42 20.85
N ALA A 212 19.56 -9.23 20.24
CA ALA A 212 18.71 -8.18 20.76
C ALA A 212 17.22 -8.60 20.73
N GLN A 213 16.78 -9.20 19.61
CA GLN A 213 15.43 -9.75 19.46
C GLN A 213 15.16 -10.88 20.45
N TYR A 214 16.12 -11.80 20.64
CA TYR A 214 16.02 -12.88 21.62
C TYR A 214 15.89 -12.34 23.05
N ARG A 215 16.75 -11.38 23.43
CA ARG A 215 16.67 -10.76 24.76
C ARG A 215 15.33 -10.06 24.99
N ALA A 216 14.85 -9.29 24.00
CA ALA A 216 13.55 -8.64 24.08
C ALA A 216 12.40 -9.65 24.24
N GLN A 217 12.43 -10.72 23.45
CA GLN A 217 11.46 -11.81 23.54
C GLN A 217 11.49 -12.48 24.91
N THR A 218 12.66 -12.84 25.43
CA THR A 218 12.79 -13.51 26.73
C THR A 218 12.28 -12.62 27.86
N THR A 219 12.70 -11.34 27.89
CA THR A 219 12.17 -10.37 28.86
C THR A 219 10.64 -10.26 28.80
N TRP A 220 10.07 -10.30 27.60
CA TRP A 220 8.62 -10.28 27.43
C TRP A 220 7.95 -11.57 27.92
N LEU A 221 8.54 -12.74 27.66
CA LEU A 221 8.02 -14.03 28.14
C LEU A 221 8.12 -14.17 29.66
N ASP A 222 9.19 -13.65 30.28
CA ASP A 222 9.42 -13.69 31.73
C ASP A 222 8.36 -12.91 32.53
N THR A 223 7.55 -12.07 31.86
CA THR A 223 6.37 -11.43 32.48
C THR A 223 5.26 -12.41 32.85
N GLY A 224 5.34 -13.67 32.38
CA GLY A 224 4.30 -14.68 32.58
C GLY A 224 3.15 -14.60 31.56
N ILE A 225 3.22 -13.66 30.61
CA ILE A 225 2.14 -13.34 29.66
C ILE A 225 1.55 -14.55 28.95
N LEU A 226 2.37 -15.57 28.62
CA LEU A 226 1.89 -16.78 27.92
C LEU A 226 0.81 -17.54 28.68
N GLY A 227 0.81 -17.51 30.01
CA GLY A 227 -0.22 -18.15 30.83
C GLY A 227 -1.60 -17.51 30.67
N ASP A 228 -1.62 -16.23 30.31
CA ASP A 228 -2.85 -15.44 30.19
C ASP A 228 -3.44 -15.45 28.78
N LEU A 229 -2.64 -15.83 27.77
CA LEU A 229 -3.03 -15.71 26.36
C LEU A 229 -4.14 -16.67 25.96
N LYS A 230 -5.10 -16.15 25.19
CA LYS A 230 -6.17 -16.95 24.60
C LYS A 230 -5.61 -17.84 23.49
N THR A 231 -5.93 -19.13 23.56
CA THR A 231 -5.41 -20.13 22.62
C THR A 231 -6.30 -20.33 21.38
N GLY A 232 -7.55 -19.88 21.42
CA GLY A 232 -8.54 -20.09 20.36
C GLY A 232 -8.63 -18.94 19.36
N ALA A 233 -8.38 -19.23 18.08
CA ALA A 233 -8.66 -18.31 16.96
C ALA A 233 -10.09 -18.47 16.43
N THR A 234 -10.69 -17.38 15.95
CA THR A 234 -11.95 -17.42 15.19
C THR A 234 -11.75 -18.12 13.85
N ALA A 235 -12.84 -18.47 13.16
CA ALA A 235 -12.75 -19.04 11.81
C ALA A 235 -11.99 -18.09 10.86
N GLN A 236 -12.34 -16.80 10.86
CA GLN A 236 -11.66 -15.77 10.07
C GLN A 236 -10.18 -15.62 10.49
N GLY A 237 -9.89 -15.58 11.79
CA GLY A 237 -8.51 -15.49 12.30
C GLY A 237 -7.66 -16.68 11.87
N LYS A 238 -8.22 -17.90 11.85
CA LYS A 238 -7.54 -19.10 11.32
C LYS A 238 -7.24 -18.95 9.83
N THR A 239 -8.19 -18.49 9.03
CA THR A 239 -7.99 -18.25 7.59
C THR A 239 -6.91 -17.19 7.33
N ALA A 240 -6.92 -16.08 8.09
CA ALA A 240 -5.92 -15.04 7.98
C ALA A 240 -4.51 -15.56 8.33
N VAL A 241 -4.38 -16.30 9.44
CA VAL A 241 -3.11 -16.93 9.85
C VAL A 241 -2.61 -17.94 8.80
N GLN A 242 -3.50 -18.79 8.28
CA GLN A 242 -3.15 -19.75 7.22
C GLN A 242 -2.64 -19.04 5.97
N PHE A 243 -3.30 -17.96 5.55
CA PHE A 243 -2.84 -17.17 4.41
C PHE A 243 -1.48 -16.55 4.69
N ALA A 244 -1.31 -15.85 5.82
CA ALA A 244 -0.08 -15.13 6.14
C ALA A 244 1.13 -16.08 6.28
N THR A 245 0.95 -17.22 6.94
CA THR A 245 2.01 -18.22 7.11
C THR A 245 2.40 -18.89 5.79
N ALA A 246 1.47 -19.05 4.84
CA ALA A 246 1.78 -19.52 3.49
C ALA A 246 2.66 -18.55 2.68
N GLN A 247 2.86 -17.30 3.15
CA GLN A 247 3.72 -16.32 2.48
C GLN A 247 5.17 -16.33 2.98
N ILE A 248 5.49 -17.13 4.02
CA ILE A 248 6.85 -17.23 4.56
C ILE A 248 7.86 -17.55 3.45
N GLY A 249 8.97 -16.83 3.44
CA GLY A 249 10.01 -16.94 2.42
C GLY A 249 9.87 -15.93 1.26
N LYS A 250 8.71 -15.29 1.07
CA LYS A 250 8.55 -14.24 0.05
C LYS A 250 9.31 -12.95 0.43
N PRO A 251 9.89 -12.23 -0.53
CA PRO A 251 10.69 -11.04 -0.24
C PRO A 251 9.84 -9.88 0.30
N TYR A 252 10.45 -9.07 1.16
CA TYR A 252 9.92 -7.76 1.52
C TYR A 252 10.13 -6.76 0.39
N VAL A 253 9.08 -6.06 -0.01
CA VAL A 253 9.15 -4.89 -0.90
C VAL A 253 8.22 -3.81 -0.34
N TRP A 254 8.73 -2.60 -0.12
CA TRP A 254 7.92 -1.49 0.39
C TRP A 254 6.76 -1.19 -0.58
N GLY A 255 5.55 -0.98 -0.05
CA GLY A 255 4.35 -0.77 -0.86
C GLY A 255 3.74 -2.04 -1.45
N ALA A 256 4.35 -3.23 -1.30
CA ALA A 256 3.84 -4.44 -1.93
C ALA A 256 2.68 -5.12 -1.17
N GLU A 257 1.71 -5.62 -1.93
CA GLU A 257 0.46 -6.25 -1.45
C GLU A 257 0.31 -7.69 -1.95
N GLY A 258 1.37 -8.32 -2.48
CA GLY A 258 1.33 -9.66 -3.05
C GLY A 258 1.10 -9.70 -4.58
N PRO A 259 1.02 -10.92 -5.17
CA PRO A 259 1.22 -12.19 -4.50
C PRO A 259 2.69 -12.53 -4.27
N ASP A 260 3.63 -11.92 -4.99
CA ASP A 260 5.04 -12.37 -5.00
C ASP A 260 5.91 -11.74 -3.92
N SER A 261 5.49 -10.60 -3.37
CA SER A 261 6.21 -9.85 -2.33
C SER A 261 5.25 -9.06 -1.47
N PHE A 262 5.67 -8.70 -0.25
CA PHE A 262 4.81 -8.01 0.71
C PHE A 262 5.59 -6.94 1.49
N ASP A 263 4.93 -5.85 1.88
CA ASP A 263 5.32 -5.09 3.07
C ASP A 263 4.55 -5.59 4.31
N CYS A 264 4.85 -5.03 5.48
CA CYS A 264 4.31 -5.52 6.74
C CYS A 264 2.78 -5.40 6.81
N SER A 265 2.23 -4.24 6.45
CA SER A 265 0.81 -3.95 6.48
C SER A 265 0.05 -4.53 5.28
N GLY A 266 0.70 -4.72 4.13
CA GLY A 266 0.16 -5.39 2.95
C GLY A 266 -0.02 -6.89 3.18
N LEU A 267 0.89 -7.54 3.92
CA LEU A 267 0.72 -8.93 4.34
C LEU A 267 -0.52 -9.12 5.22
N THR A 268 -0.70 -8.27 6.24
CA THR A 268 -1.85 -8.35 7.15
C THR A 268 -3.15 -7.99 6.43
N GLN A 269 -3.12 -6.97 5.57
CA GLN A 269 -4.25 -6.54 4.77
C GLN A 269 -4.75 -7.67 3.87
N LEU A 270 -3.87 -8.28 3.08
CA LEU A 270 -4.29 -9.34 2.16
C LEU A 270 -4.73 -10.60 2.92
N ALA A 271 -4.08 -10.93 4.04
CA ALA A 271 -4.49 -12.06 4.88
C ALA A 271 -5.93 -11.92 5.41
N TRP A 272 -6.29 -10.74 5.92
CA TRP A 272 -7.64 -10.47 6.42
C TRP A 272 -8.66 -10.29 5.30
N ALA A 273 -8.27 -9.72 4.15
CA ALA A 273 -9.10 -9.70 2.95
C ALA A 273 -9.46 -11.13 2.49
N LYS A 274 -8.52 -12.09 2.55
CA LYS A 274 -8.78 -13.51 2.26
C LYS A 274 -9.67 -14.19 3.29
N ALA A 275 -9.71 -13.67 4.52
CA ALA A 275 -10.66 -14.08 5.54
C ALA A 275 -12.03 -13.37 5.43
N GLY A 276 -12.27 -12.58 4.38
CA GLY A 276 -13.53 -11.91 4.11
C GLY A 276 -13.74 -10.60 4.88
N LEU A 277 -12.71 -10.09 5.56
CA LEU A 277 -12.77 -8.84 6.32
C LEU A 277 -11.64 -7.90 5.86
N PRO A 278 -11.90 -7.00 4.89
CA PRO A 278 -10.90 -6.04 4.45
C PRO A 278 -10.54 -5.08 5.59
N ILE A 279 -9.25 -4.76 5.72
CA ILE A 279 -8.71 -3.81 6.70
C ILE A 279 -7.93 -2.69 5.99
N PRO A 280 -7.65 -1.56 6.67
CA PRO A 280 -6.89 -0.46 6.08
C PRO A 280 -5.51 -0.87 5.57
N ARG A 281 -4.99 -0.15 4.56
CA ARG A 281 -3.74 -0.48 3.87
C ARG A 281 -2.48 -0.31 4.73
N THR A 282 -2.47 0.67 5.62
CA THR A 282 -1.26 1.10 6.35
C THR A 282 -1.27 0.59 7.78
N SER A 283 -0.09 0.35 8.37
CA SER A 283 0.00 -0.07 9.77
C SER A 283 -0.54 1.00 10.72
N GLN A 284 -0.32 2.27 10.40
CA GLN A 284 -0.88 3.40 11.13
C GLN A 284 -2.41 3.45 11.09
N GLU A 285 -3.05 3.18 9.96
CA GLU A 285 -4.51 3.14 9.90
C GLU A 285 -5.10 1.87 10.52
N GLN A 286 -4.43 0.73 10.38
CA GLN A 286 -4.79 -0.49 11.10
C GLN A 286 -4.76 -0.24 12.61
N TRP A 287 -3.70 0.41 13.11
CA TRP A 287 -3.63 0.86 14.50
C TRP A 287 -4.72 1.85 14.85
N ARG A 288 -5.05 2.82 13.99
CA ARG A 288 -6.01 3.91 14.27
C ARG A 288 -7.47 3.46 14.22
N LEU A 289 -7.82 2.53 13.34
CA LEU A 289 -9.21 2.23 13.00
C LEU A 289 -9.72 0.89 13.55
N LEU A 290 -8.84 -0.10 13.75
CA LEU A 290 -9.28 -1.44 14.19
C LEU A 290 -9.49 -1.52 15.71
N PRO A 291 -10.48 -2.28 16.22
CA PRO A 291 -10.71 -2.43 17.67
C PRO A 291 -9.46 -2.82 18.45
N ARG A 292 -9.24 -2.20 19.61
CA ARG A 292 -8.07 -2.46 20.48
C ARG A 292 -8.38 -3.60 21.41
N VAL A 293 -7.38 -4.40 21.70
CA VAL A 293 -7.48 -5.50 22.66
C VAL A 293 -6.30 -5.44 23.62
N ASP A 294 -6.54 -5.83 24.87
CA ASP A 294 -5.47 -5.98 25.84
C ASP A 294 -4.50 -7.06 25.36
N ILE A 295 -3.20 -6.86 25.59
CA ILE A 295 -2.15 -7.80 25.17
C ILE A 295 -2.41 -9.21 25.74
N LYS A 296 -2.90 -9.32 26.98
CA LYS A 296 -3.26 -10.60 27.61
C LYS A 296 -4.41 -11.33 26.92
N ASP A 297 -5.28 -10.60 26.22
CA ASP A 297 -6.45 -11.13 25.54
C ASP A 297 -6.20 -11.41 24.06
N MET A 298 -4.96 -11.24 23.59
CA MET A 298 -4.61 -11.52 22.20
C MET A 298 -4.76 -13.01 21.87
N ARG A 299 -5.18 -13.27 20.64
CA ARG A 299 -5.40 -14.62 20.09
C ARG A 299 -4.91 -14.69 18.64
N PRO A 300 -4.63 -15.89 18.09
CA PRO A 300 -4.12 -15.98 16.72
C PRO A 300 -5.07 -15.32 15.72
N GLY A 301 -4.50 -14.51 14.81
CA GLY A 301 -5.20 -13.62 13.89
C GLY A 301 -5.14 -12.14 14.29
N ASP A 302 -5.02 -11.84 15.58
CA ASP A 302 -4.84 -10.45 16.04
C ASP A 302 -3.54 -9.85 15.49
N LEU A 303 -3.51 -8.53 15.34
CA LEU A 303 -2.39 -7.80 14.78
C LEU A 303 -1.65 -7.07 15.90
N ILE A 304 -0.34 -7.32 16.00
CA ILE A 304 0.55 -6.64 16.95
C ILE A 304 1.19 -5.46 16.22
N VAL A 305 0.92 -4.26 16.71
CA VAL A 305 1.51 -3.01 16.20
C VAL A 305 2.74 -2.68 17.04
N TYR A 306 3.82 -2.29 16.37
CA TYR A 306 5.12 -2.04 16.98
C TYR A 306 5.53 -0.58 16.84
N PHE A 307 6.33 -0.12 17.81
CA PHE A 307 6.91 1.22 17.93
C PHE A 307 5.86 2.33 18.12
N LYS A 308 6.25 3.44 18.76
CA LYS A 308 5.35 4.56 19.07
C LYS A 308 4.70 5.22 17.85
N ASP A 309 5.34 5.13 16.69
CA ASP A 309 4.87 5.67 15.41
C ASP A 309 4.03 4.69 14.58
N ALA A 310 3.75 3.49 15.13
CA ALA A 310 3.03 2.40 14.47
C ALA A 310 3.65 2.03 13.11
N SER A 311 4.97 2.15 12.99
CA SER A 311 5.71 1.94 11.73
C SER A 311 5.87 0.48 11.32
N HIS A 312 5.45 -0.47 12.17
CA HIS A 312 5.51 -1.88 11.85
C HIS A 312 4.36 -2.66 12.44
N ILE A 313 3.97 -3.75 11.77
CA ILE A 313 2.90 -4.62 12.21
C ILE A 313 3.20 -6.09 11.88
N GLY A 314 2.75 -7.00 12.74
CA GLY A 314 2.81 -8.44 12.53
C GLY A 314 1.51 -9.12 12.94
N MET A 315 1.25 -10.30 12.38
CA MET A 315 0.07 -11.10 12.76
C MET A 315 0.47 -12.13 13.81
N TYR A 316 -0.22 -12.11 14.95
CA TYR A 316 -0.03 -13.11 16.01
C TYR A 316 -0.55 -14.48 15.55
N ILE A 317 0.28 -15.51 15.73
CA ILE A 317 -0.04 -16.88 15.30
C ILE A 317 -0.18 -17.86 16.47
N GLY A 318 -0.12 -17.35 17.71
CA GLY A 318 -0.19 -18.15 18.93
C GLY A 318 1.18 -18.41 19.57
N LYS A 319 1.16 -18.88 20.83
CA LYS A 319 2.35 -19.30 21.60
C LYS A 319 3.49 -18.27 21.63
N GLY A 320 3.15 -16.99 21.64
CA GLY A 320 4.14 -15.91 21.69
C GLY A 320 4.88 -15.66 20.38
N ALA A 321 4.35 -16.13 19.23
CA ALA A 321 4.95 -15.96 17.92
C ALA A 321 4.08 -15.11 16.98
N ILE A 322 4.74 -14.45 16.03
CA ILE A 322 4.13 -13.69 14.94
C ILE A 322 4.65 -14.16 13.57
N VAL A 323 3.88 -13.88 12.52
CA VAL A 323 4.36 -13.83 11.14
C VAL A 323 4.37 -12.37 10.67
N HIS A 324 5.44 -11.93 10.02
CA HIS A 324 5.56 -10.58 9.50
C HIS A 324 6.48 -10.47 8.29
N ALA A 325 6.40 -9.36 7.56
CA ALA A 325 7.37 -8.97 6.54
C ALA A 325 8.29 -7.87 7.14
N PRO A 326 9.53 -8.15 7.56
CA PRO A 326 10.27 -7.28 8.49
C PRO A 326 10.79 -5.97 7.90
N ARG A 327 11.56 -6.00 6.80
CA ARG A 327 12.18 -4.81 6.17
C ARG A 327 12.85 -5.18 4.83
N PRO A 328 13.25 -4.20 4.00
CA PRO A 328 13.98 -4.47 2.76
C PRO A 328 15.20 -5.38 2.96
N GLY A 329 15.43 -6.30 2.03
CA GLY A 329 16.52 -7.28 2.10
C GLY A 329 16.24 -8.49 3.00
N ARG A 330 15.03 -8.59 3.56
CA ARG A 330 14.55 -9.72 4.35
C ARG A 330 13.28 -10.30 3.73
N ASN A 331 12.92 -11.50 4.17
CA ASN A 331 11.75 -12.21 3.69
C ASN A 331 10.69 -12.28 4.80
N VAL A 332 9.44 -12.54 4.41
CA VAL A 332 8.37 -12.91 5.33
C VAL A 332 8.86 -14.07 6.19
N THR A 333 8.77 -13.92 7.51
CA THR A 333 9.34 -14.85 8.48
C THR A 333 8.52 -14.91 9.75
N LEU A 334 8.82 -15.91 10.58
CA LEU A 334 8.38 -15.96 11.96
C LEU A 334 9.33 -15.17 12.85
N ALA A 335 8.78 -14.57 13.90
CA ALA A 335 9.52 -13.94 14.98
C ALA A 335 8.76 -14.09 16.31
N GLY A 336 9.45 -13.81 17.42
CA GLY A 336 8.78 -13.69 18.72
C GLY A 336 7.90 -12.44 18.79
N ALA A 337 6.72 -12.54 19.38
CA ALA A 337 5.78 -11.43 19.52
C ALA A 337 6.37 -10.23 20.28
N GLY A 338 7.20 -10.49 21.29
CA GLY A 338 7.93 -9.50 22.08
C GLY A 338 9.35 -9.21 21.58
N SER A 339 9.73 -9.65 20.36
CA SER A 339 11.06 -9.39 19.79
C SER A 339 11.32 -7.91 19.42
N MET A 340 10.27 -7.09 19.45
CA MET A 340 10.27 -5.65 19.15
C MET A 340 9.39 -4.91 20.17
N GLU A 341 9.54 -3.59 20.28
CA GLU A 341 8.73 -2.76 21.18
C GLU A 341 7.25 -2.77 20.75
N ILE A 342 6.41 -3.44 21.54
CA ILE A 342 4.96 -3.52 21.29
C ILE A 342 4.32 -2.17 21.63
N LEU A 343 3.63 -1.56 20.66
CA LEU A 343 2.75 -0.41 20.90
C LEU A 343 1.40 -0.87 21.45
N GLY A 344 0.83 -1.93 20.86
CA GLY A 344 -0.45 -2.48 21.25
C GLY A 344 -0.94 -3.55 20.29
N VAL A 345 -2.14 -4.07 20.56
CA VAL A 345 -2.76 -5.13 19.76
C VAL A 345 -4.13 -4.67 19.27
N VAL A 346 -4.44 -4.99 18.00
CA VAL A 346 -5.75 -4.72 17.39
C VAL A 346 -6.37 -5.99 16.82
N ARG A 347 -7.70 -6.04 16.81
CA ARG A 347 -8.49 -7.19 16.36
C ARG A 347 -9.44 -6.79 15.24
N PRO A 348 -9.18 -7.20 13.98
CA PRO A 348 -10.09 -6.99 12.86
C PRO A 348 -11.46 -7.66 12.98
N GLY A 349 -11.56 -8.79 13.69
CA GLY A 349 -12.78 -9.61 13.81
C GLY A 349 -12.90 -10.40 15.11
#